data_AF-A0A1F8PSL7-F1
#
_entry.id   AF-A0A1F8PSL7-F1
#
_cell.length_a   1.000
_cell.length_b   1.000
_cell.length_c   1.000
_cell.angle_alpha   90.00
_cell.angle_beta   90.00
_cell.angle_gamma   90.00
#
_symmetry.space_group_name_H-M   'P 1'
#
loop_
_entity.id
_entity.type
_entity.pdbx_description
1 polymer ?
#
loop_
_entity_poly.entity_id
_entity_poly.type
_entity_poly.pdbx_seq_one_letter_code
_entity_poly.pdbx_strand_id
1 'polypeptide(L)'
;MNKWITILVISLLVSACSAQANTGLVPEKTPGIRIQASTPTPLPSDLRVIIKSSSVSLIVEDPAEALSVLEQAIQDAGGDIMSASSYTYPESGTYANLNAKVPPESLAELRQAAHKLAIQVANDSIYNTDVTKEYKLAHEKLARLNLAEEHLWGLITTSKDPDLVESLTLLRELLKIDIENVESELLRYEQDSLRANLDITLTESIEPQIILE
;
A
#
# COMPACT_ATOMS: atom_id res chain seq x y z
N MET A 1 32.45 -67.05 -67.30
CA MET A 1 31.96 -66.26 -68.43
C MET A 1 31.06 -65.16 -67.87
N ASN A 2 31.45 -63.90 -68.08
CA ASN A 2 30.67 -62.64 -67.97
C ASN A 2 30.35 -62.12 -66.54
N LYS A 3 31.01 -61.04 -66.06
CA LYS A 3 30.64 -59.58 -66.16
C LYS A 3 29.34 -59.28 -65.38
N TRP A 4 29.11 -58.21 -64.62
CA TRP A 4 29.82 -56.98 -64.22
C TRP A 4 28.87 -56.26 -63.20
N ILE A 5 29.44 -55.61 -62.17
CA ILE A 5 29.13 -54.24 -61.67
C ILE A 5 27.67 -53.85 -61.24
N THR A 6 27.49 -53.51 -59.95
CA THR A 6 27.00 -52.20 -59.36
C THR A 6 26.45 -52.44 -57.93
N ILE A 7 27.17 -52.05 -56.87
CA ILE A 7 26.99 -50.84 -56.03
C ILE A 7 25.55 -50.62 -55.51
N LEU A 8 25.33 -50.85 -54.21
CA LEU A 8 24.67 -49.85 -53.35
C LEU A 8 25.05 -50.04 -51.87
N VAL A 9 25.56 -48.96 -51.30
CA VAL A 9 26.00 -48.76 -49.91
C VAL A 9 24.80 -48.49 -49.03
N ILE A 10 24.57 -49.27 -47.96
CA ILE A 10 23.76 -48.83 -46.80
C ILE A 10 24.40 -49.30 -45.48
N SER A 11 24.96 -48.30 -44.81
CA SER A 11 25.04 -48.06 -43.37
C SER A 11 25.39 -49.21 -42.41
N LEU A 12 26.64 -49.14 -41.96
CA LEU A 12 27.20 -49.77 -40.79
C LEU A 12 27.14 -48.75 -39.64
N LEU A 13 26.52 -49.10 -38.51
CA LEU A 13 27.08 -48.88 -37.17
C LEU A 13 26.26 -49.61 -36.10
N VAL A 14 26.86 -50.71 -35.69
CA VAL A 14 26.66 -51.46 -34.45
C VAL A 14 27.35 -50.69 -33.32
N SER A 15 26.73 -50.56 -32.15
CA SER A 15 27.41 -50.85 -30.87
C SER A 15 26.47 -50.82 -29.67
N ALA A 16 26.48 -51.95 -28.97
CA ALA A 16 25.94 -52.18 -27.65
C ALA A 16 27.02 -51.91 -26.56
N CYS A 17 26.61 -52.12 -25.30
CA CYS A 17 27.37 -52.11 -24.03
C CYS A 17 27.46 -50.74 -23.31
N SER A 18 27.28 -50.63 -22.00
CA SER A 18 27.12 -51.63 -20.92
C SER A 18 26.59 -50.97 -19.64
N ALA A 19 26.01 -51.79 -18.77
CA ALA A 19 25.54 -51.49 -17.44
C ALA A 19 26.64 -51.01 -16.48
N GLN A 20 26.31 -50.07 -15.59
CA GLN A 20 26.98 -49.90 -14.31
C GLN A 20 25.92 -49.74 -13.22
N ALA A 21 25.79 -50.77 -12.39
CA ALA A 21 25.03 -50.72 -11.16
C ALA A 21 25.82 -49.93 -10.12
N ASN A 22 25.23 -48.84 -9.61
CA ASN A 22 25.63 -48.26 -8.33
C ASN A 22 24.49 -48.45 -7.35
N THR A 23 24.77 -49.27 -6.35
CA THR A 23 23.99 -49.49 -5.15
C THR A 23 24.01 -48.27 -4.24
N GLY A 24 22.83 -47.95 -3.72
CA GLY A 24 22.67 -47.39 -2.38
C GLY A 24 22.67 -45.87 -2.30
N LEU A 25 21.48 -45.28 -2.39
CA LEU A 25 21.01 -44.25 -1.44
C LEU A 25 19.49 -44.41 -1.34
N VAL A 26 19.03 -44.96 -0.21
CA VAL A 26 17.64 -44.84 0.23
C VAL A 26 17.37 -43.35 0.41
N PRO A 27 16.34 -42.74 -0.21
CA PRO A 27 15.93 -41.41 0.21
C PRO A 27 15.41 -41.54 1.65
N GLU A 28 16.22 -41.05 2.57
CA GLU A 28 15.86 -40.85 3.96
C GLU A 28 14.54 -40.09 3.99
N LYS A 29 13.54 -40.71 4.62
CA LYS A 29 12.25 -40.09 4.91
C LYS A 29 12.51 -38.93 5.86
N THR A 30 12.82 -37.76 5.33
CA THR A 30 12.78 -36.50 6.07
C THR A 30 11.38 -36.38 6.67
N PRO A 31 11.23 -36.23 8.00
CA PRO A 31 9.96 -35.80 8.56
C PRO A 31 9.70 -34.40 8.02
N GLY A 32 8.95 -34.30 6.92
CA GLY A 32 8.45 -33.04 6.44
C GLY A 32 7.59 -32.47 7.55
N ILE A 33 8.06 -31.39 8.18
CA ILE A 33 7.25 -30.58 9.09
C ILE A 33 6.09 -30.08 8.25
N ARG A 34 4.94 -30.76 8.34
CA ARG A 34 3.70 -30.31 7.74
C ARG A 34 3.26 -29.13 8.59
N ILE A 35 3.53 -27.92 8.11
CA ILE A 35 2.98 -26.71 8.72
C ILE A 35 1.47 -26.82 8.57
N GLN A 36 0.79 -27.20 9.65
CA GLN A 36 -0.65 -27.01 9.77
C GLN A 36 -0.84 -25.51 9.88
N ALA A 37 -1.15 -24.88 8.75
CA ALA A 37 -1.62 -23.51 8.75
C ALA A 37 -2.91 -23.46 9.58
N SER A 38 -2.83 -22.94 10.80
CA SER A 38 -4.00 -22.38 11.47
C SER A 38 -4.53 -21.31 10.52
N THR A 39 -5.69 -21.60 9.93
CA THR A 39 -6.29 -20.69 8.96
C THR A 39 -6.72 -19.45 9.74
N PRO A 40 -6.18 -18.26 9.47
CA PRO A 40 -6.63 -17.06 10.14
C PRO A 40 -8.13 -16.87 9.94
N THR A 41 -8.77 -16.20 10.89
CA THR A 41 -10.18 -15.80 10.77
C THR A 41 -10.38 -15.13 9.40
N PRO A 42 -11.18 -15.72 8.51
CA PRO A 42 -11.36 -15.18 7.18
C PRO A 42 -12.08 -13.83 7.28
N LEU A 43 -11.52 -12.81 6.64
CA LEU A 43 -12.16 -11.50 6.52
C LEU A 43 -13.51 -11.63 5.78
N PRO A 44 -14.49 -10.75 6.07
CA PRO A 44 -15.76 -10.74 5.36
C PRO A 44 -15.56 -10.63 3.83
N SER A 45 -16.33 -11.41 3.08
CA SER A 45 -16.22 -11.44 1.61
C SER A 45 -16.60 -10.11 0.95
N ASP A 46 -17.48 -9.35 1.60
CA ASP A 46 -18.02 -8.05 1.19
C ASP A 46 -17.24 -6.85 1.76
N LEU A 47 -16.18 -7.09 2.54
CA LEU A 47 -15.32 -6.03 3.07
C LEU A 47 -14.78 -5.16 1.92
N ARG A 48 -14.92 -3.84 2.07
CA ARG A 48 -14.37 -2.84 1.16
C ARG A 48 -13.68 -1.73 1.93
N VAL A 49 -12.43 -1.45 1.59
CA VAL A 49 -11.61 -0.39 2.21
C VAL A 49 -11.28 0.63 1.14
N ILE A 50 -11.87 1.83 1.26
CA ILE A 50 -11.69 2.94 0.31
C ILE A 50 -11.12 4.12 1.06
N ILE A 51 -9.99 4.63 0.56
CA ILE A 51 -9.41 5.89 1.02
C ILE A 51 -9.95 6.99 0.11
N LYS A 52 -10.48 8.06 0.70
CA LYS A 52 -10.98 9.22 -0.03
C LYS A 52 -10.06 10.42 0.18
N SER A 53 -9.80 11.15 -0.89
CA SER A 53 -9.18 12.46 -0.81
C SER A 53 -9.75 13.42 -1.85
N SER A 54 -9.56 14.71 -1.62
CA SER A 54 -9.87 15.73 -2.61
C SER A 54 -8.88 16.87 -2.57
N SER A 55 -8.65 17.46 -3.74
CA SER A 55 -7.87 18.67 -3.90
C SER A 55 -8.70 19.70 -4.64
N VAL A 56 -8.87 20.87 -4.02
CA VAL A 56 -9.65 21.98 -4.55
C VAL A 56 -8.75 23.21 -4.64
N SER A 57 -8.79 23.91 -5.78
CA SER A 57 -8.10 25.18 -5.97
C SER A 57 -9.10 26.22 -6.41
N LEU A 58 -9.21 27.30 -5.65
CA LEU A 58 -10.23 28.33 -5.81
C LEU A 58 -9.58 29.69 -5.97
N ILE A 59 -10.17 30.49 -6.84
CA ILE A 59 -9.92 31.93 -6.92
C ILE A 59 -11.04 32.61 -6.13
N VAL A 60 -10.66 33.40 -5.13
CA VAL A 60 -11.57 34.04 -4.16
C VAL A 60 -11.24 35.54 -4.04
N GLU A 61 -12.16 36.32 -3.48
CA GLU A 61 -11.94 37.75 -3.25
C GLU A 61 -10.91 37.99 -2.14
N ASP A 62 -11.12 37.39 -0.96
CA ASP A 62 -10.18 37.45 0.16
C ASP A 62 -9.83 36.01 0.64
N PRO A 63 -8.62 35.51 0.36
CA PRO A 63 -8.18 34.19 0.81
C PRO A 63 -8.12 34.02 2.33
N ALA A 64 -7.86 35.07 3.10
CA ALA A 64 -7.80 34.98 4.57
C ALA A 64 -9.21 34.87 5.18
N GLU A 65 -10.17 35.62 4.65
CA GLU A 65 -11.58 35.50 5.04
C GLU A 65 -12.14 34.13 4.64
N ALA A 66 -11.93 33.71 3.39
CA ALA A 66 -12.40 32.41 2.91
C ALA A 66 -11.77 31.24 3.69
N LEU A 67 -10.48 31.34 4.06
CA LEU A 67 -9.83 30.36 4.93
C LEU A 67 -10.55 30.26 6.28
N SER A 68 -10.84 31.39 6.93
CA SER A 68 -11.51 31.41 8.24
C SER A 68 -12.90 30.76 8.20
N VAL A 69 -13.66 31.00 7.13
CA VAL A 69 -14.98 30.37 6.92
C VAL A 69 -14.84 28.86 6.73
N LEU A 70 -13.83 28.40 5.98
CA LEU A 70 -13.58 26.98 5.75
C LEU A 70 -13.12 26.25 7.01
N GLU A 71 -12.27 26.88 7.83
CA GLU A 71 -11.84 26.32 9.11
C GLU A 71 -13.03 26.04 10.02
N GLN A 72 -13.97 26.99 10.11
CA GLN A 72 -15.20 26.80 10.89
C GLN A 72 -16.07 25.67 10.31
N ALA A 73 -16.28 25.65 8.99
CA ALA A 73 -17.08 24.62 8.34
C ALA A 73 -16.49 23.20 8.56
N ILE A 74 -15.15 23.08 8.53
CA ILE A 74 -14.46 21.81 8.79
C ILE A 74 -14.65 21.36 10.24
N GLN A 75 -14.52 22.28 11.20
CA GLN A 75 -14.74 21.97 12.63
C GLN A 75 -16.19 21.54 12.89
N ASP A 76 -17.16 22.26 12.32
CA ASP A 76 -18.59 21.95 12.44
C ASP A 76 -18.94 20.57 11.85
N ALA A 77 -18.23 20.18 10.79
CA ALA A 77 -18.36 18.86 10.16
C ALA A 77 -17.60 17.73 10.90
N GLY A 78 -17.00 18.01 12.06
CA GLY A 78 -16.22 17.03 12.84
C GLY A 78 -14.86 16.69 12.24
N GLY A 79 -14.31 17.60 11.44
CA GLY A 79 -12.97 17.48 10.87
C GLY A 79 -11.87 18.01 11.78
N ASP A 80 -10.64 17.57 11.52
CA ASP A 80 -9.43 18.04 12.18
C ASP A 80 -8.56 18.77 11.15
N ILE A 81 -8.17 20.01 11.46
CA ILE A 81 -7.27 20.81 10.62
C ILE A 81 -5.84 20.39 10.93
N MET A 82 -5.12 19.89 9.94
CA MET A 82 -3.71 19.48 10.09
C MET A 82 -2.77 20.66 9.87
N SER A 83 -3.09 21.51 8.90
CA SER A 83 -2.38 22.76 8.67
C SER A 83 -3.27 23.78 7.97
N ALA A 84 -3.09 25.04 8.33
CA ALA A 84 -3.70 26.18 7.68
C ALA A 84 -2.68 27.33 7.68
N SER A 85 -2.55 28.02 6.55
CA SER A 85 -1.66 29.17 6.44
C SER A 85 -2.13 30.12 5.36
N SER A 86 -1.86 31.41 5.58
CA SER A 86 -2.12 32.49 4.63
C SER A 86 -0.88 33.37 4.51
N TYR A 87 -0.55 33.76 3.29
CA TYR A 87 0.62 34.56 2.94
C TYR A 87 0.21 35.62 1.92
N THR A 88 0.61 36.86 2.15
CA THR A 88 0.40 37.96 1.20
C THR A 88 1.72 38.32 0.53
N TYR A 89 1.73 38.31 -0.81
CA TYR A 89 2.84 38.77 -1.61
C TYR A 89 2.49 40.13 -2.23
N PRO A 90 3.39 41.14 -2.16
CA PRO A 90 3.11 42.49 -2.66
C PRO A 90 2.67 42.56 -4.13
N GLU A 91 3.16 41.64 -4.97
CA GLU A 91 2.91 41.65 -6.42
C GLU A 91 1.92 40.55 -6.88
N SER A 92 1.72 39.51 -6.07
CA SER A 92 0.98 38.30 -6.44
C SER A 92 -0.28 38.08 -5.60
N GLY A 93 -0.67 39.07 -4.80
CA GLY A 93 -1.83 38.99 -3.92
C GLY A 93 -1.64 37.99 -2.78
N THR A 94 -2.75 37.68 -2.13
CA THR A 94 -2.85 36.77 -1.00
C THR A 94 -3.06 35.34 -1.49
N TYR A 95 -2.45 34.41 -0.78
CA TYR A 95 -2.52 32.97 -1.01
C TYR A 95 -2.80 32.29 0.33
N ALA A 96 -3.70 31.32 0.33
CA ALA A 96 -3.94 30.48 1.50
C ALA A 96 -4.01 29.00 1.14
N ASN A 97 -3.60 28.16 2.09
CA ASN A 97 -3.70 26.70 1.99
C ASN A 97 -4.27 26.12 3.27
N LEU A 98 -5.01 25.03 3.11
CA LEU A 98 -5.66 24.30 4.18
C LEU A 98 -5.56 22.80 3.89
N ASN A 99 -5.02 22.04 4.82
CA ASN A 99 -5.05 20.58 4.82
C ASN A 99 -5.82 20.11 6.05
N ALA A 100 -6.81 19.26 5.82
CA ALA A 100 -7.65 18.72 6.89
C ALA A 100 -7.98 17.25 6.67
N LYS A 101 -8.23 16.56 7.79
CA LYS A 101 -8.80 15.22 7.82
C LYS A 101 -10.28 15.34 8.21
N VAL A 102 -11.20 14.83 7.41
CA VAL A 102 -12.65 15.00 7.61
C VAL A 102 -13.39 13.66 7.53
N PRO A 103 -14.59 13.53 8.11
CA PRO A 103 -15.42 12.36 7.86
C PRO A 103 -15.68 12.18 6.34
N PRO A 104 -15.53 10.96 5.78
CA PRO A 104 -15.66 10.70 4.35
C PRO A 104 -17.02 11.07 3.72
N GLU A 105 -18.06 11.16 4.53
CA GLU A 105 -19.41 11.60 4.17
C GLU A 105 -19.52 13.12 4.06
N SER A 106 -18.77 13.88 4.87
CA SER A 106 -18.78 15.35 4.90
C SER A 106 -17.99 15.97 3.74
N LEU A 107 -17.11 15.19 3.08
CA LEU A 107 -16.21 15.68 2.04
C LEU A 107 -16.94 16.40 0.89
N ALA A 108 -18.09 15.87 0.46
CA ALA A 108 -18.86 16.45 -0.64
C ALA A 108 -19.48 17.81 -0.24
N GLU A 109 -20.01 17.90 0.98
CA GLU A 109 -20.60 19.12 1.51
C GLU A 109 -19.56 20.22 1.71
N LEU A 110 -18.41 19.88 2.31
CA LEU A 110 -17.31 20.82 2.55
C LEU A 110 -16.74 21.39 1.23
N ARG A 111 -16.59 20.55 0.20
CA ARG A 111 -16.19 21.02 -1.13
C ARG A 111 -17.22 21.97 -1.72
N GLN A 112 -18.50 21.65 -1.59
CA GLN A 112 -19.56 22.55 -2.06
C GLN A 112 -19.58 23.87 -1.27
N ALA A 113 -19.31 23.85 0.04
CA ALA A 113 -19.15 25.05 0.84
C ALA A 113 -17.98 25.90 0.33
N ALA A 114 -16.84 25.28 0.01
CA ALA A 114 -15.70 25.97 -0.59
C ALA A 114 -16.05 26.60 -1.95
N HIS A 115 -16.78 25.90 -2.81
CA HIS A 115 -17.21 26.44 -4.11
C HIS A 115 -18.07 27.69 -3.98
N LYS A 116 -18.87 27.83 -2.90
CA LYS A 116 -19.70 29.03 -2.68
C LYS A 116 -18.89 30.28 -2.31
N LEU A 117 -17.65 30.10 -1.85
CA LEU A 117 -16.72 31.18 -1.56
C LEU A 117 -15.91 31.61 -2.79
N ALA A 118 -15.95 30.80 -3.85
CA ALA A 118 -15.15 31.01 -5.05
C ALA A 118 -15.81 32.00 -6.01
N ILE A 119 -15.01 32.94 -6.52
CA ILE A 119 -15.31 33.66 -7.76
C ILE A 119 -15.18 32.69 -8.93
N GLN A 120 -14.13 31.87 -8.92
CA GLN A 120 -13.87 30.85 -9.92
C GLN A 120 -13.24 29.60 -9.29
N VAL A 121 -13.70 28.42 -9.73
CA VAL A 121 -13.07 27.15 -9.40
C VAL A 121 -11.98 26.86 -10.43
N ALA A 122 -10.72 26.85 -10.00
CA ALA A 122 -9.59 26.55 -10.88
C ALA A 122 -9.38 25.04 -11.03
N ASN A 123 -9.54 24.29 -9.93
CA ASN A 123 -9.49 22.83 -9.91
C ASN A 123 -10.40 22.29 -8.82
N ASP A 124 -11.03 21.15 -9.10
CA ASP A 124 -11.76 20.38 -8.10
C ASP A 124 -11.68 18.89 -8.45
N SER A 125 -10.87 18.16 -7.69
CA SER A 125 -10.56 16.75 -7.94
C SER A 125 -10.91 15.88 -6.74
N ILE A 126 -11.47 14.70 -7.00
CA ILE A 126 -11.74 13.66 -6.00
C ILE A 126 -10.95 12.41 -6.37
N TYR A 127 -10.31 11.80 -5.39
CA TYR A 127 -9.62 10.54 -5.53
C TYR A 127 -10.24 9.52 -4.58
N ASN A 128 -10.62 8.37 -5.13
CA ASN A 128 -11.11 7.23 -4.36
C ASN A 128 -10.18 6.06 -4.66
N THR A 129 -9.36 5.69 -3.68
CA THR A 129 -8.42 4.59 -3.82
C THR A 129 -8.98 3.37 -3.11
N ASP A 130 -9.35 2.36 -3.89
CA ASP A 130 -9.78 1.07 -3.35
C ASP A 130 -8.53 0.25 -2.98
N VAL A 131 -8.30 0.08 -1.67
CA VAL A 131 -7.15 -0.65 -1.11
C VAL A 131 -7.57 -1.99 -0.51
N THR A 132 -8.77 -2.48 -0.86
CA THR A 132 -9.34 -3.70 -0.29
C THR A 132 -8.42 -4.90 -0.49
N LYS A 133 -7.79 -5.01 -1.66
CA LYS A 133 -6.89 -6.12 -1.99
C LYS A 133 -5.64 -6.08 -1.12
N GLU A 134 -5.01 -4.91 -1.04
CA GLU A 134 -3.79 -4.66 -0.28
C GLU A 134 -4.05 -4.90 1.21
N TYR A 135 -5.17 -4.41 1.75
CA TYR A 135 -5.60 -4.65 3.12
C TYR A 135 -5.79 -6.15 3.42
N LYS A 136 -6.46 -6.90 2.54
CA LYS A 136 -6.63 -8.36 2.68
C LYS A 136 -5.29 -9.09 2.66
N LEU A 137 -4.39 -8.72 1.73
CA LEU A 137 -3.05 -9.30 1.63
C LEU A 137 -2.21 -9.02 2.89
N ALA A 138 -2.31 -7.81 3.46
CA ALA A 138 -1.63 -7.44 4.70
C ALA A 138 -2.13 -8.28 5.88
N HIS A 139 -3.45 -8.49 6.01
CA HIS A 139 -4.03 -9.40 7.02
C HIS A 139 -3.53 -10.84 6.89
N GLU A 140 -3.54 -11.38 5.67
CA GLU A 140 -3.02 -12.72 5.41
C GLU A 140 -1.52 -12.82 5.72
N LYS A 141 -0.75 -11.77 5.42
CA LYS A 141 0.68 -11.70 5.75
C LYS A 141 0.88 -11.71 7.27
N LEU A 142 0.13 -10.88 8.00
CA LEU A 142 0.19 -10.81 9.46
C LEU A 142 -0.10 -12.18 10.09
N ALA A 143 -1.15 -12.86 9.62
CA ALA A 143 -1.48 -14.20 10.08
C ALA A 143 -0.35 -15.22 9.87
N ARG A 144 0.29 -15.20 8.69
CA ARG A 144 1.42 -16.08 8.40
C ARG A 144 2.64 -15.76 9.28
N LEU A 145 2.91 -14.48 9.53
CA LEU A 145 4.02 -14.05 10.39
C LEU A 145 3.78 -14.47 11.85
N ASN A 146 2.57 -14.29 12.36
CA ASN A 146 2.19 -14.73 13.72
C ASN A 146 2.31 -16.24 13.89
N LEU A 147 1.89 -17.02 12.88
CA LEU A 147 2.11 -18.46 12.89
C LEU A 147 3.61 -18.80 12.92
N ALA A 148 4.42 -18.15 12.08
CA ALA A 148 5.86 -18.36 12.07
C ALA A 148 6.51 -18.02 13.43
N GLU A 149 6.01 -16.99 14.11
CA GLU A 149 6.47 -16.58 15.46
C GLU A 149 6.15 -17.66 16.50
N GLU A 150 4.93 -18.20 16.48
CA GLU A 150 4.51 -19.28 17.38
C GLU A 150 5.39 -20.53 17.19
N HIS A 151 5.64 -20.92 15.94
CA HIS A 151 6.51 -22.04 15.62
C HIS A 151 7.96 -21.80 16.07
N LEU A 152 8.49 -20.60 15.81
CA LEU A 152 9.84 -20.22 16.22
C LEU A 152 9.98 -20.22 17.75
N TRP A 153 8.97 -19.73 18.47
CA TRP A 153 8.90 -19.80 19.91
C TRP A 153 8.89 -21.24 20.44
N GLY A 154 8.17 -22.15 19.76
CA GLY A 154 8.21 -23.58 20.05
C GLY A 154 9.61 -24.19 19.90
N LEU A 155 10.36 -23.80 18.87
CA LEU A 155 11.74 -24.25 18.66
C LEU A 155 12.69 -23.72 19.75
N ILE A 156 12.57 -22.43 20.09
CA ILE A 156 13.36 -21.80 21.17
C ILE A 156 13.15 -22.53 22.49
N THR A 157 11.90 -22.81 22.86
CA THR A 157 11.55 -23.41 24.15
C THR A 157 11.88 -24.91 24.26
N THR A 158 11.99 -25.61 23.13
CA THR A 158 12.32 -27.05 23.09
C THR A 158 13.82 -27.31 22.92
N SER A 159 14.57 -26.36 22.38
CA SER A 159 16.01 -26.49 22.16
C SER A 159 16.79 -26.57 23.47
N LYS A 160 17.85 -27.37 23.49
CA LYS A 160 18.80 -27.50 24.61
C LYS A 160 20.18 -26.91 24.29
N ASP A 161 20.39 -26.51 23.04
CA ASP A 161 21.64 -25.93 22.56
C ASP A 161 21.59 -24.40 22.76
N PRO A 162 22.45 -23.83 23.62
CA PRO A 162 22.42 -22.40 23.95
C PRO A 162 22.73 -21.51 22.74
N ASP A 163 23.65 -21.90 21.86
CA ASP A 163 24.05 -21.10 20.70
C ASP A 163 22.92 -21.06 19.65
N LEU A 164 22.21 -22.18 19.52
CA LEU A 164 21.01 -22.25 18.68
C LEU A 164 19.87 -21.40 19.26
N VAL A 165 19.65 -21.45 20.59
CA VAL A 165 18.64 -20.62 21.25
C VAL A 165 18.90 -19.14 21.04
N GLU A 166 20.16 -18.70 21.16
CA GLU A 166 20.55 -17.31 20.91
C GLU A 166 20.24 -16.90 19.46
N SER A 167 20.66 -17.72 18.48
CA SER A 167 20.43 -17.46 17.06
C SER A 167 18.92 -17.38 16.71
N LEU A 168 18.12 -18.30 17.25
CA LEU A 168 16.66 -18.30 17.04
C LEU A 168 15.99 -17.11 17.73
N THR A 169 16.53 -16.65 18.87
CA THR A 169 16.03 -15.46 19.57
C THR A 169 16.26 -14.19 18.74
N LEU A 170 17.45 -14.02 18.15
CA LEU A 170 17.73 -12.92 17.23
C LEU A 170 16.81 -12.96 16.00
N LEU A 171 16.55 -14.15 15.44
CA LEU A 171 15.59 -14.30 14.34
C LEU A 171 14.17 -13.89 14.77
N ARG A 172 13.77 -14.22 16.00
CA ARG A 172 12.46 -13.84 16.54
C ARG A 172 12.33 -12.34 16.71
N GLU A 173 13.39 -11.65 17.12
CA GLU A 173 13.42 -10.18 17.20
C GLU A 173 13.19 -9.54 15.82
N LEU A 174 13.86 -10.04 14.78
CA LEU A 174 13.65 -9.57 13.41
C LEU A 174 12.20 -9.85 12.94
N LEU A 175 11.67 -11.04 13.24
CA LEU A 175 10.31 -11.40 12.87
C LEU A 175 9.26 -10.50 13.55
N LYS A 176 9.51 -10.07 14.80
CA LYS A 176 8.63 -9.13 15.51
C LYS A 176 8.59 -7.75 14.84
N ILE A 177 9.73 -7.26 14.35
CA ILE A 177 9.77 -6.01 13.59
C ILE A 177 8.89 -6.13 12.32
N ASP A 178 8.95 -7.26 11.62
CA ASP A 178 8.10 -7.50 10.44
C ASP A 178 6.61 -7.55 10.80
N ILE A 179 6.26 -8.15 11.93
CA ILE A 179 4.87 -8.16 12.46
C ILE A 179 4.42 -6.71 12.72
N GLU A 180 5.19 -5.95 13.50
CA GLU A 180 4.89 -4.56 13.87
C GLU A 180 4.74 -3.65 12.64
N ASN A 181 5.56 -3.86 11.61
CA ASN A 181 5.46 -3.13 10.35
C ASN A 181 4.13 -3.41 9.63
N VAL A 182 3.70 -4.67 9.56
CA VAL A 182 2.43 -5.04 8.92
C VAL A 182 1.23 -4.58 9.74
N GLU A 183 1.30 -4.65 11.07
CA GLU A 183 0.27 -4.09 11.95
C GLU A 183 0.12 -2.58 11.76
N SER A 184 1.25 -1.86 11.67
CA SER A 184 1.26 -0.42 11.41
C SER A 184 0.65 -0.08 10.03
N GLU A 185 0.93 -0.91 9.02
CA GLU A 185 0.34 -0.76 7.68
C GLU A 185 -1.18 -0.95 7.69
N LEU A 186 -1.68 -1.98 8.40
CA LEU A 186 -3.11 -2.23 8.58
C LEU A 186 -3.80 -1.08 9.30
N LEU A 187 -3.22 -0.61 10.40
CA LEU A 187 -3.74 0.54 11.15
C LEU A 187 -3.83 1.78 10.27
N ARG A 188 -2.82 2.04 9.43
CA ARG A 188 -2.84 3.16 8.49
C ARG A 188 -4.00 3.05 7.50
N TYR A 189 -4.24 1.88 6.90
CA TYR A 189 -5.38 1.68 6.00
C TYR A 189 -6.72 1.94 6.68
N GLU A 190 -6.88 1.48 7.94
CA GLU A 190 -8.08 1.74 8.73
C GLU A 190 -8.27 3.24 8.96
N GLN A 191 -7.25 3.92 9.48
CA GLN A 191 -7.29 5.35 9.76
C GLN A 191 -7.56 6.18 8.50
N ASP A 192 -6.89 5.88 7.39
CA ASP A 192 -7.05 6.60 6.11
C ASP A 192 -8.43 6.34 5.48
N SER A 193 -9.05 5.19 5.74
CA SER A 193 -10.41 4.90 5.27
C SER A 193 -11.49 5.60 6.08
N LEU A 194 -11.22 5.85 7.37
CA LEU A 194 -12.13 6.53 8.29
C LEU A 194 -12.07 8.04 8.20
N ARG A 195 -10.97 8.62 7.68
CA ARG A 195 -10.76 10.07 7.60
C ARG A 195 -10.25 10.46 6.21
N ALA A 196 -11.12 11.11 5.44
CA ALA A 196 -10.78 11.61 4.12
C ALA A 196 -9.84 12.82 4.19
N ASN A 197 -8.92 12.94 3.23
CA ASN A 197 -8.05 14.10 3.12
C ASN A 197 -8.72 15.21 2.28
N LEU A 198 -8.74 16.42 2.79
CA LEU A 198 -9.22 17.61 2.10
C LEU A 198 -8.09 18.63 1.99
N ASP A 199 -7.62 18.87 0.77
CA ASP A 199 -6.66 19.91 0.44
C ASP A 199 -7.38 21.05 -0.26
N ILE A 200 -7.28 22.26 0.28
CA ILE A 200 -7.82 23.47 -0.35
C ILE A 200 -6.69 24.48 -0.53
N THR A 201 -6.61 25.01 -1.73
CA THR A 201 -5.77 26.14 -2.10
C THR A 201 -6.65 27.31 -2.51
N LEU A 202 -6.38 28.49 -1.96
CA LEU A 202 -7.10 29.72 -2.23
C LEU A 202 -6.11 30.74 -2.78
N THR A 203 -6.47 31.37 -3.89
CA THR A 203 -5.69 32.45 -4.50
C THR A 203 -6.58 33.67 -4.66
N GLU A 204 -6.05 34.85 -4.35
CA GLU A 204 -6.75 36.11 -4.55
C GLU A 204 -7.02 36.39 -6.04
N SER A 205 -8.20 36.94 -6.33
CA SER A 205 -8.53 37.43 -7.66
C SER A 205 -7.83 38.76 -7.94
N ILE A 206 -6.69 38.71 -8.63
CA ILE A 206 -5.99 39.91 -9.08
C ILE A 206 -6.54 40.29 -10.46
N GLU A 207 -7.28 41.40 -10.57
CA GLU A 207 -7.58 41.95 -11.88
C GLU A 207 -6.28 42.42 -12.56
N PRO A 208 -6.03 42.09 -13.84
CA PRO A 208 -4.88 42.61 -14.55
C PRO A 208 -5.02 44.13 -14.66
N GLN A 209 -4.06 44.89 -14.12
CA GLN A 209 -4.01 46.33 -14.35
C GLN A 209 -3.75 46.57 -15.84
N ILE A 210 -4.80 46.91 -16.59
CA ILE A 210 -4.65 47.42 -17.94
C ILE A 210 -4.01 48.80 -17.82
N ILE A 211 -2.70 48.87 -18.02
CA ILE A 211 -1.99 50.13 -18.21
C ILE A 211 -2.47 50.69 -19.56
N LEU A 212 -3.38 51.66 -19.51
CA LEU A 212 -3.69 52.49 -20.66
C LEU A 212 -2.55 53.50 -20.81
N GLU A 213 -1.65 53.27 -21.77
CA GLU A 213 -0.73 54.29 -22.30
C GLU A 213 -1.46 55.26 -23.24
#